data_AF-A0A7V2B169-F1
#
_entry.id   AF-A0A7V2B169-F1
#
_cell.length_a   1.000
_cell.length_b   1.000
_cell.length_c   1.000
_cell.angle_alpha   90.00
_cell.angle_beta   90.00
_cell.angle_gamma   90.00
#
_symmetry.space_group_name_H-M   'P 1'
#
loop_
_entity.id
_entity.type
_entity.pdbx_description
1 polymer ?
#
loop_
_entity_poly.entity_id
_entity_poly.type
_entity_poly.pdbx_seq_one_letter_code
_entity_poly.pdbx_strand_id
1 'polypeptide(L)'
;MRTRTAYLWAVVVITSALLTRCNVFEGMSEAGQSNDPETLLEDALLALQKGRTEDAIQYLEKALQHAPAGQPVRLRVQVALSNALLQKAQINILTLERLATDFNGRVEGVGKRGARVQEVCSFPPEHIVQQELTLNDLDGYVELETWQAVLSRVREITNEVLATTTLPFDVQARIAALQAQGLSNEEIAAALLNASVASVGLSFIELVTIGTSQQVRWYSVRRPSGRAYLGYCASNEAVVEAVRQLLACSVDAVGFSATLLQARVALLNNSTLARQLAERVQEAHEALEENLGGSCASVD
;
A
#
# COMPACT_ATOMS: atom_id res chain seq x y z
N MET A 1 -28.87 11.56 26.64
CA MET A 1 -28.96 10.19 26.11
C MET A 1 -27.56 9.67 25.85
N ARG A 2 -27.01 8.96 26.84
CA ARG A 2 -25.78 8.18 26.78
C ARG A 2 -26.15 6.72 26.45
N THR A 3 -25.15 5.94 26.03
CA THR A 3 -25.11 4.47 25.84
C THR A 3 -25.43 3.91 24.45
N ARG A 4 -24.44 3.92 23.54
CA ARG A 4 -24.25 2.91 22.47
C ARG A 4 -22.77 2.69 22.14
N THR A 5 -21.92 2.54 23.17
CA THR A 5 -20.49 2.22 23.05
C THR A 5 -20.14 0.95 23.84
N ALA A 6 -20.83 -0.16 23.57
CA ALA A 6 -20.65 -1.41 24.33
C ALA A 6 -20.76 -2.71 23.50
N TYR A 7 -20.57 -2.69 22.17
CA TYR A 7 -20.65 -3.90 21.33
C TYR A 7 -19.43 -4.11 20.41
N LEU A 8 -18.23 -3.70 20.84
CA LEU A 8 -16.99 -3.93 20.07
C LEU A 8 -15.94 -4.80 20.78
N TRP A 9 -16.23 -5.27 22.00
CA TRP A 9 -15.30 -6.12 22.78
C TRP A 9 -15.75 -7.59 22.93
N ALA A 10 -16.92 -7.97 22.42
CA ALA A 10 -17.50 -9.29 22.68
C ALA A 10 -17.19 -10.39 21.63
N VAL A 11 -16.52 -10.05 20.52
CA VAL A 11 -16.19 -11.05 19.46
C VAL A 11 -14.75 -11.59 19.58
N VAL A 12 -13.90 -10.96 20.40
CA VAL A 12 -12.49 -11.36 20.55
C VAL A 12 -12.29 -12.51 21.55
N VAL A 13 -13.32 -12.91 22.31
CA VAL A 13 -13.18 -13.89 23.41
C VAL A 13 -13.73 -15.29 23.07
N ILE A 14 -14.48 -15.48 21.97
CA ILE A 14 -15.16 -16.77 21.71
C ILE A 14 -14.38 -17.71 20.75
N THR A 15 -13.33 -17.24 20.06
CA THR A 15 -12.46 -18.13 19.27
C THR A 15 -11.34 -18.79 20.09
N SER A 16 -11.23 -18.48 21.38
CA SER A 16 -10.17 -18.97 22.28
C SER A 16 -10.35 -20.43 22.77
N ALA A 17 -11.33 -21.19 22.25
CA ALA A 17 -11.67 -22.52 22.78
C ALA A 17 -11.54 -23.69 21.78
N LEU A 18 -11.07 -23.46 20.54
CA LEU A 18 -11.04 -24.53 19.51
C LEU A 18 -9.67 -24.89 18.93
N LEU A 19 -8.56 -24.36 19.47
CA LEU A 19 -7.20 -24.72 19.00
C LEU A 19 -6.36 -25.53 20.02
N THR A 20 -6.93 -25.98 21.14
CA THR A 20 -6.24 -26.96 22.01
C THR A 20 -6.45 -28.38 21.48
N ARG A 21 -5.80 -28.73 20.37
CA ARG A 21 -5.51 -30.13 20.07
C ARG A 21 -4.08 -30.30 19.56
N CYS A 22 -3.26 -30.79 20.50
CA CYS A 22 -2.04 -31.59 20.32
C CYS A 22 -0.77 -30.86 19.83
N ASN A 23 0.04 -30.38 20.78
CA ASN A 23 1.29 -31.07 21.10
C ASN A 23 1.75 -30.79 22.54
N VAL A 24 2.32 -31.83 23.13
CA VAL A 24 2.69 -32.03 24.52
C VAL A 24 4.20 -31.77 24.62
N PHE A 25 4.58 -30.82 25.47
CA PHE A 25 5.93 -30.62 26.02
C PHE A 25 7.11 -30.59 25.03
N GLU A 26 7.37 -29.42 24.43
CA GLU A 26 8.74 -28.95 24.29
C GLU A 26 9.02 -27.97 25.43
N GLY A 27 10.19 -28.12 26.07
CA GLY A 27 10.55 -27.46 27.31
C GLY A 27 10.37 -25.95 27.27
N MET A 28 10.21 -25.36 28.45
CA MET A 28 10.07 -23.92 28.73
C MET A 28 11.23 -23.11 28.12
N SER A 29 11.25 -22.93 26.80
CA SER A 29 12.05 -21.89 26.17
C SER A 29 11.31 -20.59 26.40
N GLU A 30 12.02 -19.60 26.92
CA GLU A 30 11.46 -18.24 27.01
C GLU A 30 11.15 -17.75 25.60
N ALA A 31 10.09 -16.94 25.46
CA ALA A 31 9.66 -16.42 24.16
C ALA A 31 10.85 -15.82 23.38
N GLY A 32 10.99 -16.18 22.11
CA GLY A 32 12.10 -15.71 21.26
C GLY A 32 13.42 -16.48 21.38
N GLN A 33 13.55 -17.43 22.31
CA GLN A 33 14.78 -18.21 22.46
C GLN A 33 14.89 -19.39 21.51
N SER A 34 13.76 -19.92 21.01
CA SER A 34 13.75 -21.00 20.02
C SER A 34 14.46 -20.59 18.71
N ASN A 35 15.02 -21.56 17.99
CA ASN A 35 15.48 -21.39 16.61
C ASN A 35 14.53 -22.04 15.60
N ASP A 36 13.44 -22.66 16.08
CA ASP A 36 12.39 -23.19 15.21
C ASP A 36 11.52 -22.04 14.67
N PRO A 37 11.39 -21.89 13.34
CA PRO A 37 10.64 -20.79 12.74
C PRO A 37 9.14 -20.78 13.08
N GLU A 38 8.50 -21.94 13.25
CA GLU A 38 7.07 -22.00 13.63
C GLU A 38 6.88 -21.51 15.07
N THR A 39 7.71 -21.98 16.00
CA THR A 39 7.71 -21.50 17.39
C THR A 39 7.92 -19.98 17.47
N LEU A 40 8.89 -19.45 16.72
CA LEU A 40 9.16 -18.01 16.69
C LEU A 40 8.01 -17.21 16.05
N LEU A 41 7.32 -17.77 15.06
CA LEU A 41 6.11 -17.17 14.49
C LEU A 41 4.98 -17.11 15.53
N GLU A 42 4.74 -18.18 16.28
CA GLU A 42 3.74 -18.21 17.34
C GLU A 42 4.05 -17.20 18.45
N ASP A 43 5.31 -17.14 18.91
CA ASP A 43 5.78 -16.16 19.89
C ASP A 43 5.55 -14.72 19.40
N ALA A 44 5.85 -14.45 18.12
CA ALA A 44 5.64 -13.15 17.52
C ALA A 44 4.16 -12.76 17.46
N LEU A 45 3.27 -13.69 17.04
CA LEU A 45 1.83 -13.45 16.99
C LEU A 45 1.28 -13.16 18.40
N LEU A 46 1.77 -13.88 19.42
CA LEU A 46 1.41 -13.63 20.82
C LEU A 46 1.93 -12.27 21.31
N ALA A 47 3.14 -11.87 20.92
CA ALA A 47 3.71 -10.57 21.24
C ALA A 47 2.88 -9.43 20.60
N LEU A 48 2.46 -9.58 19.33
CA LEU A 48 1.56 -8.63 18.65
C LEU A 48 0.22 -8.49 19.37
N GLN A 49 -0.40 -9.60 19.80
CA GLN A 49 -1.65 -9.58 20.58
C GLN A 49 -1.51 -8.83 21.91
N LYS A 50 -0.32 -8.85 22.50
CA LYS A 50 0.01 -8.13 23.75
C LYS A 50 0.49 -6.70 23.51
N GLY A 51 0.47 -6.21 22.26
CA GLY A 51 0.95 -4.87 21.90
C GLY A 51 2.47 -4.70 21.95
N ARG A 52 3.24 -5.79 22.00
CA ARG A 52 4.71 -5.77 21.99
C ARG A 52 5.24 -5.91 20.57
N THR A 53 5.05 -4.86 19.77
CA THR A 53 5.36 -4.90 18.34
C THR A 53 6.85 -5.02 18.06
N GLU A 54 7.71 -4.39 18.87
CA GLU A 54 9.17 -4.50 18.75
C GLU A 54 9.66 -5.94 18.98
N ASP A 55 9.20 -6.59 20.05
CA ASP A 55 9.56 -7.98 20.34
C ASP A 55 9.10 -8.90 19.20
N ALA A 56 7.88 -8.70 18.69
CA ALA A 56 7.35 -9.47 17.58
C ALA A 56 8.21 -9.36 16.32
N ILE A 57 8.66 -8.15 15.96
CA ILE A 57 9.54 -7.93 14.82
C ILE A 57 10.87 -8.68 15.01
N GLN A 58 11.48 -8.60 16.20
CA GLN A 58 12.71 -9.33 16.48
C GLN A 58 12.53 -10.84 16.32
N TYR A 59 11.43 -11.39 16.82
CA TYR A 59 11.13 -12.82 16.68
C TYR A 59 10.89 -13.22 15.22
N LEU A 60 10.19 -12.39 14.44
CA LEU A 60 9.93 -12.64 13.01
C LEU A 60 11.19 -12.52 12.16
N GLU A 61 12.07 -11.56 12.44
CA GLU A 61 13.37 -11.44 11.78
C GLU A 61 14.25 -12.67 12.06
N LYS A 62 14.25 -13.14 13.32
CA LYS A 62 14.94 -14.38 13.70
C LYS A 62 14.31 -15.60 13.01
N ALA A 63 12.97 -15.68 12.96
CA ALA A 63 12.27 -16.76 12.28
C ALA A 63 12.63 -16.79 10.78
N LEU A 64 12.73 -15.62 10.13
CA LEU A 64 13.06 -15.52 8.72
C LEU A 64 14.49 -15.97 8.40
N GLN A 65 15.43 -15.79 9.33
CA GLN A 65 16.81 -16.28 9.22
C GLN A 65 16.90 -17.80 9.28
N HIS A 66 16.01 -18.45 10.05
CA HIS A 66 16.00 -19.90 10.22
C HIS A 66 15.00 -20.62 9.30
N ALA A 67 14.05 -19.90 8.69
CA ALA A 67 13.06 -20.45 7.78
C ALA A 67 13.67 -20.82 6.42
N PRO A 68 13.69 -22.12 6.04
CA PRO A 68 14.23 -22.54 4.75
C PRO A 68 13.46 -21.94 3.58
N ALA A 69 14.16 -21.65 2.49
CA ALA A 69 13.52 -21.20 1.25
C ALA A 69 12.52 -22.26 0.73
N GLY A 70 11.38 -21.80 0.22
CA GLY A 70 10.32 -22.67 -0.30
C GLY A 70 9.45 -23.37 0.75
N GLN A 71 9.71 -23.18 2.04
CA GLN A 71 8.84 -23.71 3.10
C GLN A 71 7.65 -22.76 3.37
N PRO A 72 6.44 -23.29 3.64
CA PRO A 72 5.26 -22.50 3.98
C PRO A 72 5.48 -21.51 5.14
N VAL A 73 6.21 -21.94 6.18
CA VAL A 73 6.51 -21.10 7.35
C VAL A 73 7.23 -19.81 6.96
N ARG A 74 8.12 -19.85 5.96
CA ARG A 74 8.86 -18.67 5.51
C ARG A 74 7.91 -17.60 4.98
N LEU A 75 6.95 -17.98 4.16
CA LEU A 75 5.94 -17.08 3.61
C LEU A 75 5.04 -16.51 4.70
N ARG A 76 4.61 -17.33 5.66
CA ARG A 76 3.79 -16.89 6.79
C ARG A 76 4.54 -15.89 7.68
N VAL A 77 5.82 -16.16 7.95
CA VAL A 77 6.73 -15.23 8.66
C VAL A 77 6.88 -13.91 7.91
N GLN A 78 7.05 -13.94 6.58
CA GLN A 78 7.14 -12.74 5.75
C GLN A 78 5.86 -11.90 5.81
N VAL A 79 4.70 -12.53 5.69
CA VAL A 79 3.41 -11.82 5.82
C VAL A 79 3.27 -11.23 7.23
N ALA A 80 3.56 -11.99 8.28
CA ALA A 80 3.52 -11.49 9.65
C ALA A 80 4.51 -10.33 9.89
N LEU A 81 5.74 -10.41 9.35
CA LEU A 81 6.75 -9.36 9.47
C LEU A 81 6.30 -8.08 8.77
N SER A 82 5.77 -8.17 7.55
CA SER A 82 5.24 -7.00 6.85
C SER A 82 4.09 -6.32 7.62
N ASN A 83 3.18 -7.10 8.21
CA ASN A 83 2.13 -6.58 9.09
C ASN A 83 2.72 -5.85 10.31
N ALA A 84 3.68 -6.48 11.00
CA ALA A 84 4.30 -5.93 12.20
C ALA A 84 5.06 -4.63 11.93
N LEU A 85 5.75 -4.55 10.78
CA LEU A 85 6.45 -3.34 10.33
C LEU A 85 5.47 -2.17 10.08
N LEU A 86 4.38 -2.43 9.36
CA LEU A 86 3.33 -1.41 9.16
C LEU A 86 2.69 -0.99 10.49
N GLN A 87 2.42 -1.94 11.38
CA GLN A 87 1.86 -1.66 12.70
C GLN A 87 2.80 -0.80 13.56
N LYS A 88 4.11 -1.09 13.57
CA LYS A 88 5.12 -0.31 14.31
C LYS A 88 5.18 1.13 13.83
N ALA A 89 5.18 1.32 12.52
CA ALA A 89 5.16 2.63 11.90
C ALA A 89 3.78 3.32 11.99
N GLN A 90 2.78 2.65 12.58
CA GLN A 90 1.39 3.11 12.66
C GLN A 90 0.79 3.44 11.29
N ILE A 91 1.30 2.77 10.25
CA ILE A 91 0.79 2.87 8.88
C ILE A 91 -0.49 2.07 8.84
N ASN A 92 -1.60 2.77 8.94
CA ASN A 92 -2.91 2.19 8.80
C ASN A 92 -3.60 2.74 7.55
N ILE A 93 -4.64 2.04 7.12
CA ILE A 93 -5.47 2.42 5.97
C ILE A 93 -6.03 3.85 6.15
N LEU A 94 -6.24 4.33 7.38
CA LEU A 94 -6.77 5.67 7.63
C LEU A 94 -5.78 6.78 7.26
N THR A 95 -4.47 6.56 7.36
CA THR A 95 -3.51 7.58 6.88
C THR A 95 -3.51 7.66 5.36
N LEU A 96 -3.56 6.53 4.67
CA LEU A 96 -3.75 6.51 3.22
C LEU A 96 -5.11 7.10 2.81
N GLU A 97 -6.16 6.82 3.59
CA GLU A 97 -7.48 7.41 3.36
C GLU A 97 -7.46 8.92 3.55
N ARG A 98 -6.81 9.44 4.59
CA ARG A 98 -6.65 10.88 4.83
C ARG A 98 -5.90 11.54 3.67
N LEU A 99 -4.77 10.96 3.28
CA LEU A 99 -3.97 11.45 2.14
C LEU A 99 -4.78 11.45 0.84
N ALA A 100 -5.45 10.34 0.52
CA ALA A 100 -6.30 10.23 -0.65
C ALA A 100 -7.48 11.20 -0.61
N THR A 101 -8.09 11.40 0.56
CA THR A 101 -9.22 12.33 0.73
C THR A 101 -8.78 13.77 0.54
N ASP A 102 -7.65 14.20 1.13
CA ASP A 102 -7.11 15.56 0.92
C ASP A 102 -6.66 15.74 -0.53
N PHE A 103 -5.92 14.78 -1.08
CA PHE A 103 -5.48 14.81 -2.47
C PHE A 103 -6.68 14.96 -3.43
N ASN A 104 -7.68 14.07 -3.34
CA ASN A 104 -8.88 14.13 -4.18
C ASN A 104 -9.67 15.42 -3.93
N GLY A 105 -9.80 15.87 -2.67
CA GLY A 105 -10.47 17.12 -2.34
C GLY A 105 -9.79 18.35 -2.97
N ARG A 106 -8.44 18.36 -3.04
CA ARG A 106 -7.69 19.42 -3.72
C ARG A 106 -7.72 19.28 -5.24
N VAL A 107 -7.74 18.07 -5.79
CA VAL A 107 -7.88 17.86 -7.23
C VAL A 107 -9.28 18.26 -7.70
N GLU A 108 -10.34 17.88 -6.99
CA GLU A 108 -11.74 18.18 -7.36
C GLU A 108 -12.20 19.59 -6.93
N GLY A 109 -11.42 20.27 -6.08
CA GLY A 109 -11.76 21.57 -5.51
C GLY A 109 -12.11 22.64 -6.53
N VAL A 110 -13.07 23.50 -6.18
CA VAL A 110 -13.50 24.62 -7.02
C VAL A 110 -12.53 25.80 -6.84
N GLY A 111 -11.40 25.74 -7.55
CA GLY A 111 -10.45 26.85 -7.63
C GLY A 111 -10.95 28.02 -8.49
N LYS A 112 -10.53 29.25 -8.18
CA LYS A 112 -10.70 30.42 -9.04
C LYS A 112 -9.74 30.28 -10.23
N ARG A 113 -10.24 30.43 -11.47
CA ARG A 113 -9.44 30.41 -12.72
C ARG A 113 -8.10 31.13 -12.52
N GLY A 114 -7.02 30.34 -12.45
CA GLY A 114 -5.64 30.80 -12.40
C GLY A 114 -5.14 31.25 -13.78
N ALA A 115 -4.12 32.09 -13.78
CA ALA A 115 -3.63 32.88 -14.91
C ALA A 115 -3.18 32.06 -16.15
N ARG A 116 -2.97 32.77 -17.27
CA ARG A 116 -2.31 32.20 -18.47
C ARG A 116 -0.96 31.59 -18.08
N VAL A 117 -0.85 30.28 -18.22
CA VAL A 117 0.40 29.55 -18.06
C VAL A 117 1.27 29.82 -19.29
N GLN A 118 2.47 30.39 -19.11
CA GLN A 118 3.45 30.61 -20.18
C GLN A 118 4.39 29.40 -20.38
N GLU A 119 4.16 28.33 -19.63
CA GLU A 119 4.97 27.09 -19.62
C GLU A 119 4.40 26.01 -20.54
N VAL A 120 5.22 24.99 -20.80
CA VAL A 120 4.77 23.77 -21.50
C VAL A 120 4.10 22.86 -20.48
N CYS A 121 2.86 22.48 -20.75
CA CYS A 121 2.04 21.69 -19.83
C CYS A 121 1.82 20.26 -20.35
N SER A 122 1.61 19.33 -19.42
CA SER A 122 1.28 17.93 -19.70
C SER A 122 -0.11 17.75 -20.32
N PHE A 123 -0.94 18.80 -20.26
CA PHE A 123 -2.34 18.81 -20.67
C PHE A 123 -2.60 19.80 -21.82
N PRO A 124 -3.63 19.53 -22.65
CA PRO A 124 -4.01 20.42 -23.74
C PRO A 124 -4.49 21.81 -23.29
N PRO A 125 -4.27 22.87 -24.08
CA PRO A 125 -4.65 24.24 -23.74
C PRO A 125 -6.17 24.46 -23.64
N GLU A 126 -6.99 23.57 -24.22
CA GLU A 126 -8.45 23.59 -24.09
C GLU A 126 -8.96 23.14 -22.72
N HIS A 127 -8.12 22.53 -21.90
CA HIS A 127 -8.48 22.10 -20.55
C HIS A 127 -8.44 23.27 -19.56
N ILE A 128 -9.31 23.19 -18.55
CA ILE A 128 -9.53 24.28 -17.60
C ILE A 128 -8.63 24.06 -16.38
N VAL A 129 -7.63 24.92 -16.20
CA VAL A 129 -6.86 24.97 -14.95
C VAL A 129 -7.73 25.53 -13.83
N GLN A 130 -7.96 24.73 -12.80
CA GLN A 130 -8.77 25.11 -11.64
C GLN A 130 -7.92 25.81 -10.59
N GLN A 131 -6.79 25.22 -10.21
CA GLN A 131 -5.85 25.78 -9.23
C GLN A 131 -4.46 25.15 -9.34
N GLU A 132 -3.45 25.87 -8.84
CA GLU A 132 -2.11 25.33 -8.58
C GLU A 132 -2.13 24.52 -7.27
N LEU A 133 -1.40 23.41 -7.26
CA LEU A 133 -1.32 22.48 -6.14
C LEU A 133 0.11 22.42 -5.59
N THR A 134 0.22 22.32 -4.28
CA THR A 134 1.47 22.12 -3.56
C THR A 134 1.38 20.75 -2.89
N LEU A 135 1.97 19.73 -3.52
CA LEU A 135 1.77 18.33 -3.09
C LEU A 135 2.50 17.97 -1.79
N ASN A 136 3.61 18.66 -1.48
CA ASN A 136 4.31 18.49 -0.21
C ASN A 136 3.57 19.09 0.99
N ASP A 137 2.56 19.93 0.75
CA ASP A 137 1.69 20.51 1.78
C ASP A 137 0.41 19.69 1.99
N LEU A 138 0.34 18.47 1.46
CA LEU A 138 -0.80 17.56 1.67
C LEU A 138 -0.76 16.95 3.07
N ASP A 139 -1.94 16.88 3.69
CA ASP A 139 -2.08 16.33 5.03
C ASP A 139 -1.67 14.85 5.03
N GLY A 140 -0.62 14.53 5.81
CA GLY A 140 -0.05 13.19 5.92
C GLY A 140 1.13 12.90 5.00
N TYR A 141 1.54 13.83 4.11
CA TYR A 141 2.73 13.61 3.27
C TYR A 141 4.02 13.52 4.10
N VAL A 142 4.22 14.43 5.07
CA VAL A 142 5.41 14.41 5.95
C VAL A 142 5.49 13.09 6.72
N GLU A 143 4.35 12.60 7.25
CA GLU A 143 4.29 11.29 7.91
C GLU A 143 4.70 10.17 6.94
N LEU A 144 4.14 10.17 5.72
CA LEU A 144 4.43 9.19 4.69
C LEU A 144 5.91 9.16 4.31
N GLU A 145 6.53 10.33 4.13
CA GLU A 145 7.96 10.46 3.82
C GLU A 145 8.82 9.84 4.93
N THR A 146 8.48 10.06 6.20
CA THR A 146 9.21 9.43 7.32
C THR A 146 9.09 7.90 7.33
N TRP A 147 8.09 7.34 6.65
CA TRP A 147 7.85 5.91 6.55
C TRP A 147 8.48 5.25 5.33
N GLN A 148 9.17 6.01 4.46
CA GLN A 148 9.72 5.48 3.20
C GLN A 148 10.54 4.20 3.40
N ALA A 149 11.41 4.15 4.40
CA ALA A 149 12.23 2.96 4.68
C ALA A 149 11.38 1.74 5.08
N VAL A 150 10.30 1.95 5.84
CA VAL A 150 9.38 0.89 6.25
C VAL A 150 8.58 0.39 5.05
N LEU A 151 8.05 1.30 4.23
CA LEU A 151 7.31 0.97 3.01
C LEU A 151 8.19 0.20 2.02
N SER A 152 9.44 0.64 1.80
CA SER A 152 10.41 -0.08 0.97
C SER A 152 10.66 -1.50 1.48
N ARG A 153 10.87 -1.65 2.80
CA ARG A 153 11.08 -2.97 3.39
C ARG A 153 9.86 -3.87 3.27
N VAL A 154 8.66 -3.33 3.44
CA VAL A 154 7.40 -4.07 3.24
C VAL A 154 7.26 -4.49 1.78
N ARG A 155 7.54 -3.60 0.82
CA ARG A 155 7.51 -3.91 -0.61
C ARG A 155 8.45 -5.07 -0.97
N GLU A 156 9.70 -5.04 -0.49
CA GLU A 156 10.67 -6.13 -0.69
C GLU A 156 10.11 -7.48 -0.22
N ILE A 157 9.60 -7.52 1.02
CA ILE A 157 9.03 -8.72 1.62
C ILE A 157 7.83 -9.22 0.81
N THR A 158 6.90 -8.32 0.45
CA THR A 158 5.70 -8.70 -0.28
C THR A 158 5.98 -9.07 -1.74
N ASN A 159 7.02 -8.51 -2.35
CA ASN A 159 7.46 -8.90 -3.70
C ASN A 159 7.99 -10.34 -3.70
N GLU A 160 8.69 -10.78 -2.65
CA GLU A 160 9.10 -12.17 -2.49
C GLU A 160 7.87 -13.10 -2.30
N VAL A 161 6.93 -12.69 -1.45
CA VAL A 161 5.70 -13.46 -1.18
C VAL A 161 4.79 -13.55 -2.40
N LEU A 162 4.63 -12.48 -3.16
CA LEU A 162 3.74 -12.45 -4.31
C LEU A 162 4.46 -12.83 -5.62
N ALA A 163 5.78 -12.87 -5.66
CA ALA A 163 6.59 -13.08 -6.86
C ALA A 163 6.23 -12.08 -8.00
N THR A 164 6.14 -10.79 -7.64
CA THR A 164 5.64 -9.71 -8.50
C THR A 164 6.69 -9.05 -9.37
N THR A 165 7.92 -9.58 -9.41
CA THR A 165 9.04 -9.00 -10.18
C THR A 165 8.95 -9.23 -11.70
N THR A 166 7.84 -9.76 -12.22
CA THR A 166 7.67 -10.05 -13.65
C THR A 166 6.26 -9.70 -14.13
N LEU A 167 6.17 -8.83 -15.14
CA LEU A 167 4.96 -8.60 -15.93
C LEU A 167 4.94 -9.49 -17.19
N PRO A 168 3.77 -9.98 -17.64
CA PRO A 168 2.45 -9.86 -17.01
C PRO A 168 2.30 -10.78 -15.78
N PHE A 169 1.74 -10.23 -14.70
CA PHE A 169 1.52 -10.95 -13.43
C PHE A 169 0.09 -11.50 -13.34
N ASP A 170 -0.05 -12.82 -13.21
CA ASP A 170 -1.35 -13.46 -12.97
C ASP A 170 -1.62 -13.58 -11.45
N VAL A 171 -2.37 -12.62 -10.92
CA VAL A 171 -2.74 -12.55 -9.51
C VAL A 171 -3.51 -13.79 -9.06
N GLN A 172 -4.40 -14.34 -9.90
CA GLN A 172 -5.24 -15.48 -9.52
C GLN A 172 -4.42 -16.77 -9.49
N ALA A 173 -3.55 -16.97 -10.47
CA ALA A 173 -2.61 -18.09 -10.45
C ALA A 173 -1.68 -18.01 -9.22
N ARG A 174 -1.21 -16.81 -8.85
CA ARG A 174 -0.40 -16.66 -7.64
C ARG A 174 -1.18 -16.99 -6.36
N ILE A 175 -2.41 -16.51 -6.23
CA ILE A 175 -3.27 -16.82 -5.07
C ILE A 175 -3.44 -18.34 -4.94
N ALA A 176 -3.76 -19.03 -6.03
CA ALA A 176 -3.88 -20.49 -6.03
C ALA A 176 -2.57 -21.19 -5.63
N ALA A 177 -1.42 -20.68 -6.11
CA ALA A 177 -0.11 -21.22 -5.74
C ALA A 177 0.23 -21.00 -4.25
N LEU A 178 -0.18 -19.86 -3.67
CA LEU A 178 0.01 -19.59 -2.24
C LEU A 178 -0.89 -20.46 -1.37
N GLN A 179 -2.14 -20.68 -1.79
CA GLN A 179 -3.06 -21.62 -1.12
C GLN A 179 -2.52 -23.06 -1.17
N ALA A 180 -1.97 -23.49 -2.31
CA ALA A 180 -1.34 -24.81 -2.44
C ALA A 180 -0.09 -24.96 -1.55
N GLN A 181 0.58 -23.84 -1.23
CA GLN A 181 1.68 -23.78 -0.27
C GLN A 181 1.20 -23.65 1.19
N GLY A 182 -0.11 -23.72 1.45
CA GLY A 182 -0.66 -23.78 2.80
C GLY A 182 -0.94 -22.43 3.47
N LEU A 183 -0.88 -21.31 2.73
CA LEU A 183 -1.32 -20.03 3.27
C LEU A 183 -2.84 -19.97 3.33
N SER A 184 -3.35 -19.40 4.42
CA SER A 184 -4.77 -19.07 4.59
C SER A 184 -5.19 -17.91 3.70
N ASN A 185 -6.50 -17.80 3.44
CA ASN A 185 -7.06 -16.67 2.68
C ASN A 185 -6.80 -15.34 3.41
N GLU A 186 -6.78 -15.34 4.74
CA GLU A 186 -6.48 -14.18 5.58
C GLU A 186 -5.02 -13.73 5.43
N GLU A 187 -4.06 -14.67 5.43
CA GLU A 187 -2.64 -14.36 5.22
C GLU A 187 -2.40 -13.82 3.80
N ILE A 188 -3.03 -14.41 2.78
CA ILE A 188 -2.93 -13.92 1.40
C ILE A 188 -3.57 -12.53 1.28
N ALA A 189 -4.75 -12.34 1.85
CA ALA A 189 -5.42 -11.04 1.88
C ALA A 189 -4.61 -9.95 2.60
N ALA A 190 -3.84 -10.31 3.62
CA ALA A 190 -2.90 -9.41 4.29
C ALA A 190 -1.71 -9.09 3.39
N ALA A 191 -1.11 -10.09 2.73
CA ALA A 191 0.01 -9.89 1.80
C ALA A 191 -0.37 -8.92 0.66
N LEU A 192 -1.55 -9.12 0.05
CA LEU A 192 -2.08 -8.23 -0.99
C LEU A 192 -2.28 -6.81 -0.48
N LEU A 193 -2.85 -6.64 0.72
CA LEU A 193 -3.04 -5.32 1.32
C LEU A 193 -1.69 -4.63 1.56
N ASN A 194 -0.72 -5.33 2.15
CA ASN A 194 0.57 -4.76 2.52
C ASN A 194 1.36 -4.34 1.28
N ALA A 195 1.30 -5.14 0.21
CA ALA A 195 1.89 -4.81 -1.08
C ALA A 195 1.28 -3.53 -1.66
N SER A 196 -0.05 -3.42 -1.66
CA SER A 196 -0.75 -2.23 -2.14
C SER A 196 -0.45 -0.99 -1.30
N VAL A 197 -0.40 -1.12 0.03
CA VAL A 197 -0.05 -0.01 0.94
C VAL A 197 1.37 0.50 0.65
N ALA A 198 2.33 -0.41 0.54
CA ALA A 198 3.72 -0.07 0.26
C ALA A 198 3.88 0.57 -1.12
N SER A 199 3.25 0.00 -2.14
CA SER A 199 3.32 0.49 -3.51
C SER A 199 2.67 1.87 -3.67
N VAL A 200 1.44 2.06 -3.18
CA VAL A 200 0.77 3.37 -3.25
C VAL A 200 1.55 4.44 -2.48
N GLY A 201 2.03 4.11 -1.28
CA GLY A 201 2.81 5.04 -0.46
C GLY A 201 4.11 5.47 -1.15
N LEU A 202 4.88 4.52 -1.70
CA LEU A 202 6.13 4.82 -2.41
C LEU A 202 5.89 5.59 -3.71
N SER A 203 4.87 5.21 -4.50
CA SER A 203 4.50 5.94 -5.72
C SER A 203 4.14 7.39 -5.42
N PHE A 204 3.49 7.65 -4.29
CA PHE A 204 3.15 9.02 -3.88
C PHE A 204 4.38 9.82 -3.44
N ILE A 205 5.30 9.21 -2.67
CA ILE A 205 6.58 9.85 -2.31
C ILE A 205 7.37 10.21 -3.57
N GLU A 206 7.43 9.29 -4.53
CA GLU A 206 8.11 9.47 -5.81
C GLU A 206 7.48 10.60 -6.64
N LEU A 207 6.16 10.67 -6.72
CA LEU A 207 5.41 11.75 -7.38
C LEU A 207 5.85 13.14 -6.88
N VAL A 208 5.88 13.32 -5.56
CA VAL A 208 6.27 14.61 -4.94
C VAL A 208 7.76 14.89 -5.14
N THR A 209 8.61 13.87 -5.03
CA THR A 209 10.07 13.99 -5.17
C THR A 209 10.47 14.37 -6.59
N ILE A 210 9.90 13.70 -7.61
CA ILE A 210 10.13 14.03 -9.02
C ILE A 210 9.63 15.44 -9.30
N GLY A 211 8.43 15.79 -8.83
CA GLY A 211 7.90 17.13 -9.05
C GLY A 211 8.79 18.24 -8.49
N THR A 212 9.32 18.03 -7.28
CA THR A 212 10.24 18.97 -6.62
C THR A 212 11.59 19.04 -7.34
N SER A 213 12.19 17.90 -7.69
CA SER A 213 13.51 17.84 -8.33
C SER A 213 13.52 18.40 -9.74
N GLN A 214 12.45 18.19 -10.51
CA GLN A 214 12.28 18.68 -11.87
C GLN A 214 11.66 20.09 -11.93
N GLN A 215 11.40 20.70 -10.77
CA GLN A 215 10.82 22.05 -10.63
C GLN A 215 9.50 22.21 -11.41
N VAL A 216 8.66 21.17 -11.41
CA VAL A 216 7.35 21.25 -12.06
C VAL A 216 6.35 21.93 -11.16
N ARG A 217 5.35 22.56 -11.77
CA ARG A 217 4.20 23.11 -11.06
C ARG A 217 2.99 22.22 -11.27
N TRP A 218 2.41 21.76 -10.17
CA TRP A 218 1.24 20.88 -10.17
C TRP A 218 -0.04 21.69 -10.29
N TYR A 219 -1.00 21.19 -11.05
CA TYR A 219 -2.27 21.83 -11.28
C TYR A 219 -3.41 20.82 -11.15
N SER A 220 -4.50 21.26 -10.54
CA SER A 220 -5.81 20.64 -10.75
C SER A 220 -6.35 21.13 -12.09
N VAL A 221 -6.63 20.19 -12.99
CA VAL A 221 -7.07 20.46 -14.36
C VAL A 221 -8.35 19.72 -14.63
N ARG A 222 -9.29 20.34 -15.34
CA ARG A 222 -10.58 19.75 -15.67
C ARG A 222 -10.85 19.78 -17.16
N ARG A 223 -11.28 18.65 -17.71
CA ARG A 223 -11.82 18.60 -19.07
C ARG A 223 -13.10 19.44 -19.17
N PRO A 224 -13.44 20.02 -20.34
CA PRO A 224 -14.68 20.78 -20.54
C PRO A 224 -15.96 20.02 -20.12
N SER A 225 -15.97 18.69 -20.25
CA SER A 225 -17.10 17.80 -19.92
C SER A 225 -16.72 16.63 -18.99
N GLY A 226 -15.53 16.65 -18.38
CA GLY A 226 -15.00 15.52 -17.61
C GLY A 226 -14.67 15.84 -16.17
N ARG A 227 -14.07 14.86 -15.49
CA ARG A 227 -13.60 14.99 -14.10
C ARG A 227 -12.33 15.84 -14.05
N ALA A 228 -12.03 16.30 -12.83
CA ALA A 228 -10.75 16.91 -12.54
C ALA A 228 -9.67 15.83 -12.43
N TYR A 229 -8.44 16.18 -12.78
CA TYR A 229 -7.28 15.30 -12.72
C TYR A 229 -6.02 16.11 -12.40
N LEU A 230 -4.92 15.42 -12.09
CA LEU A 230 -3.63 16.04 -11.81
C LEU A 230 -2.85 16.30 -13.11
N GLY A 231 -2.61 17.56 -13.42
CA GLY A 231 -1.73 17.99 -14.50
C GLY A 231 -0.48 18.69 -13.95
N TYR A 232 0.51 18.93 -14.80
CA TYR A 232 1.68 19.74 -14.42
C TYR A 232 2.21 20.54 -15.60
N CYS A 233 2.94 21.61 -15.30
CA CYS A 233 3.68 22.38 -16.29
C CYS A 233 5.15 22.51 -15.89
N ALA A 234 6.00 22.63 -16.90
CA ALA A 234 7.46 22.71 -16.76
C ALA A 234 8.05 23.72 -17.75
N SER A 235 9.35 23.99 -17.60
CA SER A 235 10.05 25.00 -18.41
C SER A 235 10.08 24.71 -19.90
N ASN A 236 10.03 23.43 -20.31
CA ASN A 236 10.07 23.01 -21.71
C ASN A 236 9.51 21.58 -21.89
N GLU A 237 9.29 21.20 -23.14
CA GLU A 237 8.71 19.90 -23.52
C GLU A 237 9.58 18.70 -23.12
N ALA A 238 10.91 18.84 -23.13
CA ALA A 238 11.81 17.76 -22.72
C ALA A 238 11.68 17.41 -21.24
N VAL A 239 11.46 18.41 -20.38
CA VAL A 239 11.19 18.17 -18.95
C VAL A 239 9.82 17.53 -18.75
N VAL A 240 8.80 17.94 -19.52
CA VAL A 240 7.48 17.30 -19.48
C VAL A 240 7.59 15.82 -19.83
N GLU A 241 8.24 15.48 -20.93
CA GLU A 241 8.37 14.09 -21.34
C GLU A 241 9.22 13.27 -20.35
N ALA A 242 10.31 13.84 -19.83
CA ALA A 242 11.13 13.19 -18.81
C ALA A 242 10.34 12.90 -17.52
N VAL A 243 9.54 13.87 -17.03
CA VAL A 243 8.71 13.69 -15.84
C VAL A 243 7.64 12.62 -16.08
N ARG A 244 6.99 12.62 -17.25
CA ARG A 244 6.03 11.57 -17.62
C ARG A 244 6.68 10.18 -17.61
N GLN A 245 7.87 10.04 -18.18
CA GLN A 245 8.59 8.76 -18.21
C GLN A 245 9.00 8.29 -16.81
N LEU A 246 9.47 9.20 -15.96
CA LEU A 246 9.83 8.89 -14.58
C LEU A 246 8.61 8.46 -13.74
N LEU A 247 7.43 9.05 -13.99
CA LEU A 247 6.21 8.75 -13.24
C LEU A 247 5.41 7.57 -13.77
N ALA A 248 5.66 7.13 -15.01
CA ALA A 248 4.92 6.04 -15.64
C ALA A 248 4.93 4.77 -14.76
N CYS A 249 6.09 4.41 -14.21
CA CYS A 249 6.22 3.24 -13.34
C CYS A 249 5.49 3.41 -12.00
N SER A 250 5.47 4.62 -11.43
CA SER A 250 4.71 4.91 -10.21
C SER A 250 3.20 4.77 -10.46
N VAL A 251 2.72 5.22 -11.63
CA VAL A 251 1.31 5.13 -12.05
C VAL A 251 0.90 3.68 -12.28
N ASP A 252 1.73 2.91 -12.99
CA ASP A 252 1.54 1.48 -13.22
C ASP A 252 1.50 0.71 -11.90
N ALA A 253 2.34 1.08 -10.93
CA ALA A 253 2.37 0.47 -9.61
C ALA A 253 1.08 0.76 -8.80
N VAL A 254 0.47 1.94 -8.95
CA VAL A 254 -0.86 2.23 -8.37
C VAL A 254 -1.95 1.39 -9.05
N GLY A 255 -1.92 1.25 -10.38
CA GLY A 255 -2.86 0.38 -11.11
C GLY A 255 -2.71 -1.10 -10.73
N PHE A 256 -1.48 -1.55 -10.57
CA PHE A 256 -1.19 -2.89 -10.05
C PHE A 256 -1.72 -3.07 -8.62
N SER A 257 -1.53 -2.06 -7.75
CA SER A 257 -2.07 -2.05 -6.39
C SER A 257 -3.60 -2.14 -6.37
N ALA A 258 -4.30 -1.48 -7.29
CA ALA A 258 -5.75 -1.61 -7.44
C ALA A 258 -6.15 -3.06 -7.77
N THR A 259 -5.41 -3.71 -8.68
CA THR A 259 -5.63 -5.11 -9.06
C THR A 259 -5.44 -6.06 -7.87
N LEU A 260 -4.40 -5.87 -7.06
CA LEU A 260 -4.17 -6.65 -5.83
C LEU A 260 -5.31 -6.48 -4.81
N LEU A 261 -5.82 -5.26 -4.64
CA LEU A 261 -6.94 -4.98 -3.74
C LEU A 261 -8.25 -5.60 -4.25
N GLN A 262 -8.50 -5.60 -5.55
CA GLN A 262 -9.66 -6.31 -6.11
C GLN A 262 -9.58 -7.82 -5.86
N ALA A 263 -8.40 -8.43 -6.01
CA ALA A 263 -8.21 -9.83 -5.68
C ALA A 263 -8.42 -10.11 -4.18
N ARG A 264 -8.00 -9.18 -3.31
CA ARG A 264 -8.28 -9.24 -1.87
C ARG A 264 -9.78 -9.18 -1.56
N VAL A 265 -10.56 -8.39 -2.28
CA VAL A 265 -12.03 -8.33 -2.12
C VAL A 265 -12.66 -9.70 -2.34
N ALA A 266 -12.22 -10.42 -3.37
CA ALA A 266 -12.69 -11.77 -3.66
C ALA A 266 -12.35 -12.76 -2.53
N LEU A 267 -11.15 -12.69 -1.96
CA LEU A 267 -10.73 -13.55 -0.85
C LEU A 267 -11.51 -13.30 0.45
N LEU A 268 -11.93 -12.06 0.68
CA LEU A 268 -12.63 -11.65 1.91
C LEU A 268 -14.16 -11.64 1.75
N ASN A 269 -14.71 -12.49 0.89
CA ASN A 269 -16.15 -12.65 0.68
C ASN A 269 -16.88 -11.31 0.38
N ASN A 270 -16.27 -10.44 -0.43
CA ASN A 270 -16.82 -9.13 -0.78
C ASN A 270 -17.10 -8.21 0.42
N SER A 271 -16.22 -8.24 1.43
CA SER A 271 -16.25 -7.27 2.54
C SER A 271 -16.40 -5.84 2.02
N THR A 272 -17.39 -5.11 2.56
CA THR A 272 -17.71 -3.74 2.11
C THR A 272 -16.52 -2.80 2.26
N LEU A 273 -15.77 -2.93 3.37
CA LEU A 273 -14.57 -2.13 3.61
C LEU A 273 -13.47 -2.42 2.58
N ALA A 274 -13.25 -3.70 2.26
CA ALA A 274 -12.26 -4.09 1.25
C ALA A 274 -12.61 -3.53 -0.12
N ARG A 275 -13.90 -3.56 -0.48
CA ARG A 275 -14.40 -3.04 -1.76
C ARG A 275 -14.24 -1.53 -1.86
N GLN A 276 -14.62 -0.79 -0.81
CA GLN A 276 -14.43 0.66 -0.78
C GLN A 276 -12.96 1.06 -0.93
N LEU A 277 -12.04 0.32 -0.29
CA LEU A 277 -10.61 0.58 -0.45
C LEU A 277 -10.14 0.32 -1.88
N ALA A 278 -10.56 -0.79 -2.49
CA ALA A 278 -10.21 -1.12 -3.88
C ALA A 278 -10.76 -0.09 -4.87
N GLU A 279 -12.02 0.33 -4.71
CA GLU A 279 -12.68 1.36 -5.51
C GLU A 279 -11.92 2.70 -5.44
N ARG A 280 -11.53 3.15 -4.23
CA ARG A 280 -10.78 4.41 -4.07
C ARG A 280 -9.39 4.38 -4.71
N VAL A 281 -8.67 3.27 -4.62
CA VAL A 281 -7.34 3.15 -5.26
C VAL A 281 -7.47 3.08 -6.78
N GLN A 282 -8.53 2.43 -7.30
CA GLN A 282 -8.84 2.44 -8.72
C GLN A 282 -9.15 3.85 -9.24
N GLU A 283 -9.98 4.62 -8.52
CA GLU A 283 -10.28 6.01 -8.87
C GLU A 283 -9.02 6.89 -8.87
N ALA A 284 -8.12 6.69 -7.90
CA ALA A 284 -6.83 7.37 -7.85
C ALA A 284 -5.94 7.01 -9.04
N HIS A 285 -5.88 5.72 -9.42
CA HIS A 285 -5.14 5.29 -10.60
C HIS A 285 -5.68 5.95 -11.88
N GLU A 286 -6.99 5.94 -12.10
CA GLU A 286 -7.61 6.56 -13.28
C GLU A 286 -7.32 8.06 -13.37
N ALA A 287 -7.31 8.76 -12.22
CA ALA A 287 -6.96 10.18 -12.17
C ALA A 287 -5.48 10.46 -12.49
N LEU A 288 -4.57 9.52 -12.18
CA LEU A 288 -3.13 9.65 -12.46
C LEU A 288 -2.81 9.22 -13.91
N GLU A 289 -3.35 8.09 -14.37
CA GLU A 289 -3.11 7.51 -15.69
C GLU A 289 -3.40 8.51 -16.81
N GLU A 290 -4.44 9.34 -16.65
CA GLU A 290 -4.90 10.26 -17.67
C GLU A 290 -3.81 11.19 -18.23
N ASN A 291 -2.86 11.63 -17.39
CA ASN A 291 -1.81 12.57 -17.82
C ASN A 291 -0.39 12.16 -17.42
N LEU A 292 -0.25 11.30 -16.41
CA LEU A 292 1.01 10.79 -15.93
C LEU A 292 1.30 9.38 -16.45
N GLY A 293 0.31 8.71 -17.05
CA GLY A 293 0.47 7.41 -17.67
C GLY A 293 1.43 7.44 -18.87
N GLY A 294 2.07 6.29 -19.12
CA GLY A 294 3.04 6.10 -20.19
C GLY A 294 3.54 4.67 -20.20
N SER A 295 4.45 4.32 -21.12
CA SER A 295 5.08 3.00 -21.10
C SER A 295 6.19 2.97 -20.04
N CYS A 296 5.98 2.27 -18.93
CA CYS A 296 7.06 1.94 -18.01
C CYS A 296 8.02 0.93 -18.65
N ALA A 297 9.31 1.26 -18.72
CA ALA A 297 10.33 0.39 -19.33
C ALA A 297 10.72 -0.81 -18.44
N SER A 298 10.55 -0.70 -17.12
CA SER A 298 10.55 -1.83 -16.17
C SER A 298 9.93 -1.41 -14.84
N VAL A 299 9.04 -2.24 -14.30
CA VAL A 299 8.61 -2.19 -12.89
C VAL A 299 9.53 -3.15 -12.15
N ASP A 300 10.69 -2.66 -11.72
CA ASP A 300 11.61 -3.41 -10.83
C ASP A 300 11.27 -3.16 -9.35
#